data_AF-A0A9N9E3E4-F1
#
_entry.id   AF-A0A9N9E3E4-F1
#
_cell.length_a   1.000
_cell.length_b   1.000
_cell.length_c   1.000
_cell.angle_alpha   90.00
_cell.angle_beta   90.00
_cell.angle_gamma   90.00
#
_symmetry.space_group_name_H-M   'P 1'
#
loop_
_entity.id
_entity.type
_entity.pdbx_description
1 polymer ?
#
loop_
_entity_poly.entity_id
_entity_poly.type
_entity_poly.pdbx_seq_one_letter_code
_entity_poly.pdbx_strand_id
1 'polypeptide(L)'
;RRAPGKDGHLRIAANSYVTASICTKNDSKISLIFAHATGFHKELWNPIIKILHERRHRWNGGDMWALDCSNHGDSAMLNQDVLPDKFVCSDYSRDILQLIDKAKIQKPIIGIGHSIGGTSMLKAETIRPGTFASILTLEPIVKPIIVREFEIQETKVKNRRERWPDRKSAHISFNTNEFFKSWNPEILNLYVQYGLYELPSGEVALKCSKIQELYTFFYDTTEQVSTFHQMSKIKCPILFVIGDKSTLD
;
A
#
# COMPACT_ATOMS: atom_id res chain seq x y z
N ARG A 1 -1.09 -5.76 20.07
CA ARG A 1 -1.76 -4.44 20.19
C ARG A 1 -1.03 -3.64 21.28
N ARG A 2 -0.19 -2.66 20.92
CA ARG A 2 0.39 -1.66 21.85
C ARG A 2 -0.23 -0.30 21.50
N ALA A 3 -0.72 0.43 22.51
CA ALA A 3 -1.44 1.72 22.44
C ALA A 3 -0.70 2.81 21.63
N PRO A 4 -1.37 3.77 20.97
CA PRO A 4 -0.82 4.80 20.05
C PRO A 4 0.50 5.46 20.49
N GLY A 5 1.28 5.98 19.54
CA GLY A 5 2.59 6.62 19.77
C GLY A 5 2.51 7.88 20.65
N LYS A 6 2.61 7.73 21.97
CA LYS A 6 2.75 8.85 22.93
C LYS A 6 4.13 9.54 22.86
N ASP A 7 5.05 9.01 22.08
CA ASP A 7 6.43 9.47 21.88
C ASP A 7 6.60 10.34 20.62
N GLY A 8 5.51 10.62 19.87
CA GLY A 8 5.54 11.40 18.64
C GLY A 8 6.02 10.60 17.41
N HIS A 9 6.22 9.28 17.54
CA HIS A 9 6.63 8.42 16.43
C HIS A 9 5.43 7.71 15.80
N LEU A 10 5.35 7.82 14.47
CA LEU A 10 4.39 7.06 13.67
C LEU A 10 4.71 5.56 13.69
N ARG A 11 3.68 4.74 13.55
CA ARG A 11 3.77 3.29 13.59
C ARG A 11 3.17 2.67 12.35
N ILE A 12 3.75 1.54 11.97
CA ILE A 12 3.38 0.81 10.77
C ILE A 12 2.84 -0.55 11.16
N ALA A 13 1.63 -0.84 10.71
CA ALA A 13 1.01 -2.15 10.76
C ALA A 13 1.41 -2.96 9.52
N ALA A 14 1.85 -4.20 9.73
CA ALA A 14 2.17 -5.13 8.66
C ALA A 14 1.68 -6.53 9.02
N ASN A 15 1.27 -7.29 7.99
CA ASN A 15 0.95 -8.70 8.10
C ASN A 15 2.13 -9.52 7.56
N SER A 16 2.48 -10.58 8.30
CA SER A 16 3.47 -11.57 7.90
C SER A 16 2.79 -12.87 7.50
N TYR A 17 3.11 -13.39 6.33
CA TYR A 17 2.59 -14.65 5.80
C TYR A 17 3.76 -15.63 5.71
N VAL A 18 4.03 -16.28 6.84
CA VAL A 18 5.16 -17.19 7.04
C VAL A 18 4.66 -18.62 6.89
N THR A 19 5.42 -19.46 6.19
CA THR A 19 5.11 -20.90 6.14
C THR A 19 5.90 -21.63 7.21
N ALA A 20 5.26 -22.51 7.98
CA ALA A 20 5.98 -23.50 8.78
C ALA A 20 6.93 -24.30 7.87
N SER A 21 8.23 -24.36 8.23
CA SER A 21 9.25 -24.90 7.35
C SER A 21 9.00 -26.38 7.05
N ILE A 22 8.94 -26.74 5.77
CA ILE A 22 9.46 -28.03 5.34
C ILE A 22 10.85 -27.70 4.80
N CYS A 23 11.85 -27.88 5.66
CA CYS A 23 13.25 -27.71 5.29
C CYS A 23 13.60 -28.69 4.17
N THR A 24 13.70 -28.20 2.95
CA THR A 24 14.38 -28.91 1.86
C THR A 24 15.34 -27.96 1.15
N LYS A 25 16.62 -28.18 1.44
CA LYS A 25 17.86 -27.71 0.79
C LYS A 25 18.13 -26.20 0.68
N ASN A 26 19.43 -25.90 0.69
CA ASN A 26 20.16 -24.62 0.79
C ASN A 26 19.84 -23.52 -0.25
N ASP A 27 18.72 -23.55 -0.98
CA ASP A 27 18.39 -22.46 -1.91
C ASP A 27 17.68 -21.33 -1.17
N SER A 28 18.27 -20.13 -1.19
CA SER A 28 17.69 -18.92 -0.62
C SER A 28 16.28 -18.69 -1.16
N LYS A 29 15.27 -18.81 -0.29
CA LYS A 29 13.87 -18.58 -0.65
C LYS A 29 13.65 -17.11 -1.01
N ILE A 30 12.76 -16.85 -1.96
CA ILE A 30 12.44 -15.50 -2.40
C ILE A 30 11.37 -14.91 -1.48
N SER A 31 11.66 -13.80 -0.80
CA SER A 31 10.68 -13.05 -0.02
C SER A 31 9.95 -12.01 -0.86
N LEU A 32 8.67 -11.77 -0.57
CA LEU A 32 7.88 -10.75 -1.25
C LEU A 32 7.40 -9.67 -0.28
N ILE A 33 7.39 -8.42 -0.72
CA ILE A 33 6.83 -7.29 0.04
C ILE A 33 5.80 -6.57 -0.81
N PHE A 34 4.62 -6.33 -0.25
CA PHE A 34 3.47 -5.73 -0.92
C PHE A 34 3.14 -4.36 -0.33
N ALA A 35 3.12 -3.31 -1.16
CA ALA A 35 2.74 -1.95 -0.80
C ALA A 35 1.47 -1.50 -1.54
N HIS A 36 0.43 -1.12 -0.79
CA HIS A 36 -0.89 -0.76 -1.34
C HIS A 36 -0.92 0.66 -1.95
N ALA A 37 -1.99 0.94 -2.70
CA ALA A 37 -2.28 2.25 -3.31
C ALA A 37 -3.01 3.22 -2.36
N THR A 38 -3.12 4.49 -2.74
CA THR A 38 -3.92 5.49 -2.02
C THR A 38 -5.36 5.02 -1.82
N GLY A 39 -5.90 5.23 -0.62
CA GLY A 39 -7.26 4.85 -0.26
C GLY A 39 -7.47 3.35 0.02
N PHE A 40 -6.43 2.53 -0.16
CA PHE A 40 -6.46 1.07 0.04
C PHE A 40 -5.79 0.69 1.39
N HIS A 41 -5.66 -0.62 1.64
CA HIS A 41 -4.98 -1.19 2.80
C HIS A 41 -4.38 -2.56 2.46
N LYS A 42 -3.49 -3.06 3.32
CA LYS A 42 -2.65 -4.26 3.11
C LYS A 42 -3.43 -5.54 2.81
N GLU A 43 -4.63 -5.71 3.37
CA GLU A 43 -5.44 -6.92 3.20
C GLU A 43 -5.99 -7.10 1.78
N LEU A 44 -6.02 -6.05 0.94
CA LEU A 44 -6.41 -6.21 -0.47
C LEU A 44 -5.45 -7.10 -1.25
N TRP A 45 -4.23 -7.33 -0.74
CA TRP A 45 -3.29 -8.28 -1.30
C TRP A 45 -3.61 -9.74 -0.94
N ASN A 46 -4.50 -10.01 0.01
CA ASN A 46 -4.75 -11.37 0.52
C ASN A 46 -5.06 -12.39 -0.59
N PRO A 47 -5.92 -12.11 -1.59
CA PRO A 47 -6.20 -13.08 -2.64
C PRO A 47 -4.98 -13.36 -3.52
N ILE A 48 -4.18 -12.33 -3.83
CA ILE A 48 -2.94 -12.48 -4.60
C ILE A 48 -1.90 -13.28 -3.80
N ILE A 49 -1.73 -12.97 -2.51
CA ILE A 49 -0.84 -13.68 -1.60
C ILE A 49 -1.23 -15.16 -1.50
N LYS A 50 -2.53 -15.46 -1.41
CA LYS A 50 -3.03 -16.84 -1.41
C LYS A 50 -2.62 -17.60 -2.68
N ILE A 51 -2.86 -17.01 -3.86
CA ILE A 51 -2.50 -17.62 -5.15
C ILE A 51 -0.98 -17.85 -5.25
N LEU A 52 -0.18 -16.85 -4.83
CA LEU A 52 1.28 -16.94 -4.87
C LEU A 52 1.81 -18.00 -3.90
N HIS A 53 1.19 -18.13 -2.72
CA HIS A 53 1.50 -19.16 -1.75
C HIS A 53 1.26 -20.57 -2.32
N GLU A 54 0.09 -20.81 -2.92
CA GLU A 54 -0.28 -22.09 -3.54
C GLU A 54 0.69 -22.45 -4.69
N ARG A 55 1.24 -21.43 -5.37
CA ARG A 55 2.16 -21.58 -6.50
C ARG A 55 3.65 -21.45 -6.12
N ARG A 56 4.00 -21.41 -4.83
CA ARG A 56 5.37 -21.14 -4.35
C ARG A 56 6.45 -22.09 -4.88
N HIS A 57 6.06 -23.33 -5.19
CA HIS A 57 6.94 -24.34 -5.78
C HIS A 57 7.47 -23.92 -7.17
N ARG A 58 6.78 -23.02 -7.87
CA ARG A 58 7.16 -22.54 -9.22
C ARG A 58 8.25 -21.46 -9.19
N TRP A 59 8.49 -20.83 -8.04
CA TRP A 59 9.36 -19.66 -7.93
C TRP A 59 10.25 -19.66 -6.68
N ASN A 60 10.39 -20.82 -6.00
CA ASN A 60 11.15 -20.96 -4.76
C ASN A 60 10.70 -19.98 -3.64
N GLY A 61 9.38 -19.87 -3.44
CA GLY A 61 8.82 -18.84 -2.58
C GLY A 61 9.04 -19.02 -1.09
N GLY A 62 9.41 -17.92 -0.43
CA GLY A 62 9.57 -17.77 1.01
C GLY A 62 8.49 -16.90 1.63
N ASP A 63 8.87 -16.15 2.67
CA ASP A 63 7.93 -15.34 3.44
C ASP A 63 7.43 -14.12 2.66
N MET A 64 6.16 -13.80 2.85
CA MET A 64 5.52 -12.64 2.22
C MET A 64 5.06 -11.65 3.29
N TRP A 65 5.10 -10.36 2.95
CA TRP A 65 4.81 -9.27 3.87
C TRP A 65 3.96 -8.20 3.19
N ALA A 66 2.91 -7.74 3.84
CA ALA A 66 2.10 -6.61 3.34
C ALA A 66 1.98 -5.57 4.44
N LEU A 67 2.21 -4.29 4.11
CA LEU A 67 2.21 -3.19 5.08
C LEU A 67 1.20 -2.10 4.72
N ASP A 68 0.66 -1.46 5.75
CA ASP A 68 -0.14 -0.25 5.61
C ASP A 68 0.75 0.99 5.70
N CYS A 69 0.57 1.93 4.78
CA CYS A 69 1.15 3.26 4.91
C CYS A 69 0.69 3.95 6.20
N SER A 70 1.49 4.85 6.78
CA SER A 70 1.28 5.43 8.11
C SER A 70 -0.11 5.99 8.37
N ASN A 71 -0.76 6.54 7.34
CA ASN A 71 -2.09 7.16 7.39
C ASN A 71 -3.22 6.29 6.77
N HIS A 72 -2.95 5.03 6.47
CA HIS A 72 -3.92 4.08 5.91
C HIS A 72 -4.13 2.85 6.80
N GLY A 73 -5.23 2.14 6.58
CA GLY A 73 -5.51 0.84 7.22
C GLY A 73 -5.33 0.84 8.74
N ASP A 74 -4.70 -0.19 9.27
CA ASP A 74 -4.43 -0.31 10.71
C ASP A 74 -3.36 0.66 11.19
N SER A 75 -2.41 1.07 10.33
CA SER A 75 -1.42 2.09 10.67
C SER A 75 -2.10 3.41 11.04
N ALA A 76 -3.12 3.83 10.28
CA ALA A 76 -3.90 5.04 10.58
C ALA A 76 -4.50 4.99 11.99
N MET A 77 -5.07 3.84 12.37
CA MET A 77 -5.65 3.64 13.70
C MET A 77 -4.60 3.67 14.81
N LEU A 78 -3.38 3.19 14.54
CA LEU A 78 -2.27 3.28 15.49
C LEU A 78 -1.75 4.70 15.67
N ASN A 79 -1.98 5.56 14.67
CA ASN A 79 -1.41 6.91 14.57
C ASN A 79 -2.45 8.03 14.71
N GLN A 80 -3.73 7.71 14.96
CA GLN A 80 -4.85 8.66 14.89
C GLN A 80 -4.62 10.00 15.62
N ASP A 81 -3.85 9.99 16.71
CA ASP A 81 -3.60 11.16 17.57
C ASP A 81 -2.37 11.99 17.13
N VAL A 82 -1.57 11.49 16.19
CA VAL A 82 -0.25 12.04 15.81
C VAL A 82 -0.04 12.10 14.29
N LEU A 83 -1.08 11.83 13.50
CA LEU A 83 -0.99 11.91 12.03
C LEU A 83 -0.76 13.38 11.60
N PRO A 84 0.24 13.64 10.74
CA PRO A 84 0.51 14.99 10.26
C PRO A 84 -0.53 15.47 9.25
N ASP A 85 -0.62 16.79 9.09
CA ASP A 85 -1.42 17.45 8.04
C ASP A 85 -0.71 17.49 6.67
N LYS A 86 0.06 16.45 6.37
CA LYS A 86 0.77 16.28 5.10
C LYS A 86 1.15 14.82 4.88
N PHE A 87 1.30 14.44 3.63
CA PHE A 87 1.87 13.15 3.25
C PHE A 87 3.24 13.32 2.59
N VAL A 88 4.14 12.38 2.83
CA VAL A 88 5.48 12.33 2.21
C VAL A 88 5.71 10.91 1.70
N CYS A 89 5.82 10.74 0.38
CA CYS A 89 5.98 9.43 -0.26
C CYS A 89 7.33 8.78 0.07
N SER A 90 8.38 9.59 0.23
CA SER A 90 9.66 9.06 0.69
C SER A 90 9.62 8.46 2.10
N ASP A 91 8.67 8.87 2.96
CA ASP A 91 8.50 8.23 4.27
C ASP A 91 7.91 6.83 4.14
N TYR A 92 6.92 6.63 3.26
CA TYR A 92 6.42 5.28 2.97
C TYR A 92 7.53 4.36 2.42
N SER A 93 8.44 4.93 1.63
CA SER A 93 9.63 4.22 1.13
C SER A 93 10.57 3.83 2.26
N ARG A 94 10.82 4.72 3.22
CA ARG A 94 11.62 4.44 4.43
C ARG A 94 10.95 3.41 5.32
N ASP A 95 9.62 3.43 5.43
CA ASP A 95 8.86 2.44 6.20
C ASP A 95 8.99 1.03 5.62
N ILE A 96 9.01 0.90 4.29
CA ILE A 96 9.32 -0.38 3.61
C ILE A 96 10.73 -0.87 4.00
N LEU A 97 11.74 0.02 3.96
CA LEU A 97 13.11 -0.33 4.33
C LEU A 97 13.23 -0.70 5.83
N GLN A 98 12.52 0.03 6.69
CA GLN A 98 12.46 -0.25 8.12
C GLN A 98 11.78 -1.60 8.40
N LEU A 99 10.71 -1.94 7.68
CA LEU A 99 10.08 -3.26 7.78
C LEU A 99 11.09 -4.37 7.46
N ILE A 100 11.84 -4.23 6.37
CA ILE A 100 12.89 -5.19 5.98
C ILE A 100 13.89 -5.40 7.13
N ASP A 101 14.37 -4.31 7.72
CA ASP A 101 15.40 -4.36 8.75
C ASP A 101 14.86 -4.93 10.07
N LYS A 102 13.68 -4.46 10.51
CA LYS A 102 13.07 -4.85 11.79
C LYS A 102 12.56 -6.29 11.77
N ALA A 103 11.97 -6.73 10.66
CA ALA A 103 11.51 -8.10 10.49
C ALA A 103 12.63 -9.05 10.04
N LYS A 104 13.84 -8.54 9.77
CA LYS A 104 14.99 -9.32 9.27
C LYS A 104 14.63 -10.14 8.03
N ILE A 105 13.94 -9.51 7.07
CA ILE A 105 13.47 -10.17 5.85
C ILE A 105 14.68 -10.65 5.05
N GLN A 106 14.67 -11.94 4.70
CA GLN A 106 15.79 -12.59 4.03
C GLN A 106 15.82 -12.24 2.54
N LYS A 107 17.02 -12.06 2.00
CA LYS A 107 17.25 -11.90 0.56
C LYS A 107 17.26 -13.26 -0.16
N PRO A 108 16.88 -13.33 -1.45
CA PRO A 108 16.45 -12.21 -2.30
C PRO A 108 15.02 -11.73 -2.01
N ILE A 109 14.78 -10.41 -2.18
CA ILE A 109 13.48 -9.77 -1.95
C ILE A 109 12.91 -9.23 -3.27
N ILE A 110 11.65 -9.50 -3.56
CA ILE A 110 10.91 -8.85 -4.66
C ILE A 110 9.91 -7.85 -4.06
N GLY A 111 9.98 -6.60 -4.52
CA GLY A 111 9.05 -5.54 -4.15
C GLY A 111 7.86 -5.50 -5.10
N ILE A 112 6.65 -5.47 -4.57
CA ILE A 112 5.39 -5.42 -5.33
C ILE A 112 4.59 -4.22 -4.83
N GLY A 113 4.28 -3.27 -5.71
CA GLY A 113 3.58 -2.05 -5.29
C GLY A 113 2.53 -1.59 -6.30
N HIS A 114 1.41 -1.08 -5.81
CA HIS A 114 0.36 -0.48 -6.63
C HIS A 114 0.34 1.04 -6.44
N SER A 115 0.30 1.83 -7.52
CA SER A 115 0.18 3.29 -7.48
C SER A 115 1.26 3.94 -6.62
N ILE A 116 0.88 4.64 -5.54
CA ILE A 116 1.82 5.23 -4.58
C ILE A 116 2.74 4.18 -3.94
N GLY A 117 2.25 2.95 -3.74
CA GLY A 117 3.06 1.83 -3.26
C GLY A 117 4.11 1.39 -4.29
N GLY A 118 3.79 1.43 -5.58
CA GLY A 118 4.76 1.16 -6.66
C GLY A 118 5.85 2.23 -6.72
N THR A 119 5.43 3.49 -6.64
CA THR A 119 6.33 4.65 -6.54
C THR A 119 7.27 4.53 -5.34
N SER A 120 6.72 4.14 -4.19
CA SER A 120 7.47 3.96 -2.95
C SER A 120 8.46 2.80 -3.01
N MET A 121 8.15 1.72 -3.73
CA MET A 121 9.10 0.62 -3.98
C MET A 121 10.29 1.08 -4.82
N LEU A 122 10.03 1.81 -5.91
CA LEU A 122 11.08 2.40 -6.75
C LEU A 122 11.95 3.35 -5.93
N LYS A 123 11.32 4.24 -5.16
CA LYS A 123 12.03 5.21 -4.32
C LYS A 123 12.84 4.52 -3.23
N ALA A 124 12.33 3.46 -2.59
CA ALA A 124 13.06 2.67 -1.61
C ALA A 124 14.37 2.09 -2.19
N GLU A 125 14.34 1.58 -3.42
CA GLU A 125 15.54 1.10 -4.11
C GLU A 125 16.52 2.23 -4.46
N THR A 126 16.02 3.43 -4.79
CA THR A 126 16.91 4.59 -4.98
C THR A 126 17.55 5.07 -3.68
N ILE A 127 16.84 4.96 -2.55
CA ILE A 127 17.34 5.32 -1.21
C ILE A 127 18.39 4.30 -0.75
N ARG A 128 18.15 3.00 -0.98
CA ARG A 128 19.06 1.92 -0.58
C ARG A 128 19.25 0.91 -1.74
N PRO A 129 20.15 1.19 -2.69
CA PRO A 129 20.40 0.32 -3.84
C PRO A 129 20.81 -1.10 -3.45
N GLY A 130 20.36 -2.09 -4.22
CA GLY A 130 20.58 -3.51 -3.97
C GLY A 130 19.66 -4.07 -2.87
N THR A 131 18.59 -3.37 -2.51
CA THR A 131 17.58 -3.89 -1.57
C THR A 131 16.76 -4.98 -2.24
N PHE A 132 16.26 -4.72 -3.45
CA PHE A 132 15.41 -5.65 -4.19
C PHE A 132 16.17 -6.41 -5.27
N ALA A 133 15.83 -7.68 -5.45
CA ALA A 133 16.25 -8.49 -6.59
C ALA A 133 15.46 -8.12 -7.86
N SER A 134 14.19 -7.73 -7.70
CA SER A 134 13.36 -7.13 -8.75
C SER A 134 12.19 -6.35 -8.14
N ILE A 135 11.59 -5.47 -8.93
CA ILE A 135 10.42 -4.67 -8.53
C ILE A 135 9.30 -4.88 -9.57
N LEU A 136 8.08 -5.11 -9.09
CA LEU A 136 6.87 -5.15 -9.90
C LEU A 136 5.96 -4.00 -9.45
N THR A 137 5.62 -3.13 -10.39
CA THR A 137 4.71 -2.02 -10.14
C THR A 137 3.42 -2.19 -10.92
N LEU A 138 2.28 -2.05 -10.25
CA LEU A 138 0.97 -1.88 -10.87
C LEU A 138 0.68 -0.39 -10.92
N GLU A 139 0.49 0.20 -12.11
CA GLU A 139 0.07 1.61 -12.28
C GLU A 139 0.85 2.62 -11.41
N PRO A 140 2.20 2.60 -11.37
CA PRO A 140 2.94 3.50 -10.48
C PRO A 140 2.77 4.97 -10.89
N ILE A 141 2.71 5.86 -9.90
CA ILE A 141 2.60 7.30 -10.12
C ILE A 141 4.00 7.92 -10.20
N VAL A 142 4.62 7.81 -11.38
CA VAL A 142 5.93 8.41 -11.69
C VAL A 142 5.81 9.29 -12.93
N LYS A 143 5.93 10.61 -12.78
CA LYS A 143 5.79 11.57 -13.88
C LYS A 143 7.14 12.24 -14.20
N PRO A 144 7.48 12.47 -15.49
CA PRO A 144 8.74 13.12 -15.86
C PRO A 144 8.80 14.62 -15.52
N ILE A 145 7.62 15.24 -15.39
CA ILE A 145 7.44 16.67 -15.14
C ILE A 145 6.35 16.88 -14.08
N ILE A 146 6.35 18.04 -13.45
CA ILE A 146 5.32 18.42 -12.48
C ILE A 146 4.03 18.72 -13.25
N VAL A 147 3.02 17.88 -13.08
CA VAL A 147 1.67 18.10 -13.60
C VAL A 147 0.76 18.53 -12.45
N ARG A 148 0.05 19.64 -12.64
CA ARG A 148 -0.84 20.25 -11.64
C ARG A 148 -2.29 19.77 -11.85
N GLU A 149 -2.63 18.56 -11.41
CA GLU A 149 -4.00 18.00 -11.50
C GLU A 149 -4.89 18.34 -10.28
N PHE A 150 -4.92 19.61 -9.88
CA PHE A 150 -5.46 19.99 -8.57
C PHE A 150 -7.00 19.83 -8.44
N GLU A 151 -7.78 20.30 -9.41
CA GLU A 151 -9.21 20.55 -9.16
C GLU A 151 -10.09 19.29 -9.17
N ILE A 152 -9.79 18.31 -10.04
CA ILE A 152 -10.67 17.13 -10.25
C ILE A 152 -10.55 16.14 -9.08
N GLN A 153 -9.33 15.88 -8.60
CA GLN A 153 -9.10 14.91 -7.53
C GLN A 153 -9.60 15.44 -6.18
N GLU A 154 -9.47 16.76 -5.93
CA GLU A 154 -9.88 17.39 -4.67
C GLU A 154 -11.40 17.32 -4.50
N THR A 155 -12.14 17.60 -5.56
CA THR A 155 -13.61 17.53 -5.56
C THR A 155 -14.12 16.11 -5.27
N LYS A 156 -13.48 15.09 -5.85
CA LYS A 156 -13.86 13.69 -5.62
C LYS A 156 -13.61 13.26 -4.17
N VAL A 157 -12.46 13.62 -3.60
CA VAL A 157 -12.12 13.26 -2.21
C VAL A 157 -12.97 14.03 -1.21
N LYS A 158 -13.25 15.32 -1.43
CA LYS A 158 -14.11 16.12 -0.54
C LYS A 158 -15.53 15.56 -0.43
N ASN A 159 -16.06 15.02 -1.52
CA ASN A 159 -17.39 14.40 -1.57
C ASN A 159 -17.40 12.93 -1.10
N ARG A 160 -16.25 12.40 -0.67
CA ARG A 160 -16.14 11.02 -0.20
C ARG A 160 -16.90 10.86 1.11
N ARG A 161 -17.84 9.91 1.12
CA ARG A 161 -18.51 9.48 2.34
C ARG A 161 -17.53 8.75 3.25
N GLU A 162 -17.52 9.11 4.52
CA GLU A 162 -16.59 8.55 5.51
C GLU A 162 -17.26 7.64 6.55
N ARG A 163 -18.58 7.72 6.70
CA ARG A 163 -19.33 7.05 7.78
C ARG A 163 -20.63 6.40 7.29
N TRP A 164 -20.97 5.28 7.89
CA TRP A 164 -22.19 4.51 7.63
C TRP A 164 -22.78 3.96 8.93
N PRO A 165 -24.11 3.70 8.98
CA PRO A 165 -24.75 3.11 10.16
C PRO A 165 -24.14 1.76 10.57
N ASP A 166 -23.73 0.95 9.60
CA ASP A 166 -23.15 -0.37 9.81
C ASP A 166 -22.36 -0.82 8.55
N ARG A 167 -21.63 -1.94 8.66
CA ARG A 167 -20.83 -2.49 7.55
C ARG A 167 -21.69 -2.95 6.36
N LYS A 168 -22.92 -3.40 6.58
CA LYS A 168 -23.82 -3.84 5.50
C LYS A 168 -24.26 -2.64 4.66
N SER A 169 -24.62 -1.55 5.31
CA SER A 169 -24.94 -0.25 4.70
C SER A 169 -23.73 0.32 3.96
N ALA A 170 -22.51 0.19 4.52
CA ALA A 170 -21.28 0.55 3.83
C ALA A 170 -21.05 -0.30 2.57
N HIS A 171 -21.21 -1.62 2.66
CA HIS A 171 -21.07 -2.52 1.52
C HIS A 171 -22.03 -2.15 0.38
N ILE A 172 -23.31 -1.89 0.68
CA ILE A 172 -24.29 -1.44 -0.32
C ILE A 172 -23.83 -0.14 -0.97
N SER A 173 -23.40 0.84 -0.16
CA SER A 173 -22.92 2.14 -0.63
C SER A 173 -21.69 2.05 -1.53
N PHE A 174 -20.75 1.15 -1.25
CA PHE A 174 -19.60 0.94 -2.13
C PHE A 174 -20.01 0.20 -3.41
N ASN A 175 -20.84 -0.83 -3.31
CA ASN A 175 -21.26 -1.59 -4.48
C ASN A 175 -22.06 -0.77 -5.51
N THR A 176 -22.75 0.29 -5.07
CA THR A 176 -23.46 1.23 -5.97
C THR A 176 -22.55 2.33 -6.54
N ASN A 177 -21.37 2.55 -5.98
CA ASN A 177 -20.42 3.54 -6.45
C ASN A 177 -19.71 3.05 -7.73
N GLU A 178 -19.67 3.88 -8.78
CA GLU A 178 -19.11 3.51 -10.09
C GLU A 178 -17.66 3.04 -10.03
N PHE A 179 -16.84 3.58 -9.13
CA PHE A 179 -15.44 3.19 -8.97
C PHE A 179 -15.30 1.75 -8.47
N PHE A 180 -16.15 1.34 -7.53
CA PHE A 180 -16.09 0.01 -6.90
C PHE A 180 -16.96 -1.02 -7.60
N LYS A 181 -17.91 -0.60 -8.44
CA LYS A 181 -18.87 -1.48 -9.11
C LYS A 181 -18.21 -2.54 -10.00
N SER A 182 -17.04 -2.25 -10.55
CA SER A 182 -16.26 -3.16 -11.39
C SER A 182 -15.32 -4.08 -10.59
N TRP A 183 -15.21 -3.90 -9.28
CA TRP A 183 -14.29 -4.68 -8.46
C TRP A 183 -14.75 -6.12 -8.32
N ASN A 184 -13.78 -7.03 -8.16
CA ASN A 184 -14.09 -8.39 -7.75
C ASN A 184 -14.83 -8.36 -6.39
N PRO A 185 -15.97 -9.08 -6.23
CA PRO A 185 -16.74 -9.09 -4.99
C PRO A 185 -15.94 -9.49 -3.75
N GLU A 186 -14.97 -10.41 -3.87
CA GLU A 186 -14.09 -10.79 -2.76
C GLU A 186 -13.24 -9.60 -2.29
N ILE A 187 -12.70 -8.81 -3.22
CA ILE A 187 -11.88 -7.64 -2.92
C ILE A 187 -12.74 -6.54 -2.28
N LEU A 188 -13.96 -6.31 -2.77
CA LEU A 188 -14.88 -5.35 -2.16
C LEU A 188 -15.25 -5.76 -0.72
N ASN A 189 -15.51 -7.04 -0.49
CA ASN A 189 -15.76 -7.56 0.85
C ASN A 189 -14.57 -7.33 1.78
N LEU A 190 -13.34 -7.59 1.33
CA LEU A 190 -12.13 -7.29 2.09
C LEU A 190 -12.00 -5.78 2.37
N TYR A 191 -12.34 -4.93 1.41
CA TYR A 191 -12.33 -3.48 1.57
C TYR A 191 -13.25 -3.03 2.70
N VAL A 192 -14.50 -3.52 2.72
CA VAL A 192 -15.48 -3.19 3.77
C VAL A 192 -15.08 -3.78 5.12
N GLN A 193 -14.55 -5.00 5.13
CA GLN A 193 -14.19 -5.70 6.35
C GLN A 193 -13.01 -5.04 7.07
N TYR A 194 -11.96 -4.69 6.31
CA TYR A 194 -10.68 -4.25 6.90
C TYR A 194 -10.43 -2.75 6.75
N GLY A 195 -11.07 -2.08 5.78
CA GLY A 195 -10.96 -0.64 5.57
C GLY A 195 -11.81 0.21 6.51
N LEU A 196 -12.72 -0.40 7.27
CA LEU A 196 -13.62 0.29 8.21
C LEU A 196 -13.34 -0.10 9.68
N TYR A 197 -13.53 0.85 10.60
CA TYR A 197 -13.51 0.63 12.05
C TYR A 197 -14.85 1.04 12.68
N GLU A 198 -15.16 0.47 13.84
CA GLU A 198 -16.38 0.75 14.59
C GLU A 198 -16.19 1.96 15.51
N LEU A 199 -17.18 2.85 15.52
CA LEU A 199 -17.28 4.00 16.41
C LEU A 199 -18.03 3.60 17.70
N PRO A 200 -17.83 4.36 18.81
CA PRO A 200 -18.62 4.14 20.03
C PRO A 200 -20.13 4.27 19.84
N SER A 201 -20.59 5.00 18.80
CA SER A 201 -21.99 5.12 18.42
C SER A 201 -22.59 3.84 17.81
N GLY A 202 -21.77 2.85 17.46
CA GLY A 202 -22.17 1.66 16.69
C GLY A 202 -22.07 1.85 15.17
N GLU A 203 -21.86 3.07 14.69
CA GLU A 203 -21.57 3.36 13.29
C GLU A 203 -20.18 2.83 12.88
N VAL A 204 -19.93 2.78 11.57
CA VAL A 204 -18.61 2.47 11.01
C VAL A 204 -18.05 3.64 10.22
N ALA A 205 -16.73 3.80 10.29
CA ALA A 205 -16.00 4.86 9.59
C ALA A 205 -14.79 4.31 8.82
N LEU A 206 -14.36 5.03 7.77
CA LEU A 206 -13.11 4.72 7.06
C LEU A 206 -11.91 4.84 8.00
N LYS A 207 -11.01 3.84 8.00
CA LYS A 207 -9.73 3.93 8.73
C LYS A 207 -8.80 5.00 8.15
N CYS A 208 -8.75 5.11 6.82
CA CYS A 208 -8.14 6.27 6.15
C CYS A 208 -9.21 7.37 6.03
N SER A 209 -9.09 8.43 6.83
CA SER A 209 -10.00 9.57 6.73
C SER A 209 -9.86 10.26 5.37
N LYS A 210 -10.94 10.91 4.90
CA LYS A 210 -10.93 11.66 3.64
C LYS A 210 -9.83 12.71 3.60
N ILE A 211 -9.53 13.34 4.73
CA ILE A 211 -8.51 14.39 4.81
C ILE A 211 -7.10 13.80 4.67
N GLN A 212 -6.85 12.62 5.25
CA GLN A 212 -5.58 11.92 5.09
C GLN A 212 -5.42 11.34 3.68
N GLU A 213 -6.50 10.85 3.08
CA GLU A 213 -6.50 10.46 1.67
C GLU A 213 -6.22 11.67 0.76
N LEU A 214 -6.81 12.84 1.06
CA LEU A 214 -6.55 14.10 0.36
C LEU A 214 -5.07 14.45 0.41
N TYR A 215 -4.45 14.44 1.59
CA TYR A 215 -3.01 14.69 1.72
C TYR A 215 -2.17 13.73 0.88
N THR A 216 -2.62 12.49 0.71
CA THR A 216 -1.92 11.47 -0.09
C THR A 216 -2.07 11.70 -1.59
N PHE A 217 -3.19 12.28 -2.06
CA PHE A 217 -3.32 12.69 -3.46
C PHE A 217 -2.54 13.96 -3.79
N PHE A 218 -2.42 14.87 -2.82
CA PHE A 218 -1.81 16.19 -2.99
C PHE A 218 -0.44 16.33 -2.31
N TYR A 219 0.28 15.22 -2.16
CA TYR A 219 1.65 15.26 -1.69
C TYR A 219 2.57 15.94 -2.70
N ASP A 220 3.78 16.29 -2.25
CA ASP A 220 4.77 17.01 -3.04
C ASP A 220 5.06 16.27 -4.37
N THR A 221 4.54 16.82 -5.46
CA THR A 221 4.69 16.25 -6.81
C THR A 221 6.13 16.25 -7.29
N THR A 222 7.03 17.00 -6.64
CA THR A 222 8.47 16.91 -6.91
C THR A 222 9.03 15.53 -6.55
N GLU A 223 8.43 14.78 -5.62
CA GLU A 223 8.84 13.42 -5.30
C GLU A 223 8.55 12.45 -6.45
N GLN A 224 7.46 12.63 -7.19
CA GLN A 224 7.13 11.83 -8.38
C GLN A 224 8.18 12.06 -9.48
N VAL A 225 8.50 13.33 -9.72
CA VAL A 225 9.51 13.76 -10.72
C VAL A 225 10.91 13.29 -10.32
N SER A 226 11.27 13.48 -9.05
CA SER A 226 12.54 12.99 -8.51
C SER A 226 12.66 11.48 -8.66
N THR A 227 11.60 10.73 -8.39
CA THR A 227 11.60 9.26 -8.53
C THR A 227 11.81 8.88 -10.00
N PHE A 228 11.04 9.48 -10.92
CA PHE A 228 11.17 9.24 -12.36
C PHE A 228 12.62 9.42 -12.85
N HIS A 229 13.24 10.56 -12.56
CA HIS A 229 14.61 10.85 -13.01
C HIS A 229 15.67 9.95 -12.35
N GLN A 230 15.40 9.45 -11.14
CA GLN A 230 16.30 8.54 -10.43
C GLN A 230 16.13 7.08 -10.83
N MET A 231 15.06 6.69 -11.52
CA MET A 231 14.84 5.30 -11.96
C MET A 231 15.98 4.76 -12.84
N SER A 232 16.64 5.61 -13.62
CA SER A 232 17.83 5.25 -14.40
C SER A 232 19.00 4.69 -13.57
N LYS A 233 19.00 4.95 -12.25
CA LYS A 233 20.01 4.46 -11.31
C LYS A 233 19.67 3.08 -10.76
N ILE A 234 18.42 2.64 -10.84
CA ILE A 234 17.98 1.33 -10.35
C ILE A 234 18.59 0.24 -11.26
N LYS A 235 19.22 -0.76 -10.63
CA LYS A 235 19.93 -1.84 -11.34
C LYS A 235 19.15 -3.15 -11.41
N CYS A 236 18.26 -3.40 -10.46
CA CYS A 236 17.40 -4.58 -10.51
C CYS A 236 16.36 -4.45 -11.64
N PRO A 237 15.91 -5.57 -12.24
CA PRO A 237 14.82 -5.54 -13.19
C PRO A 237 13.54 -4.94 -12.60
N ILE A 238 12.84 -4.13 -13.40
CA ILE A 238 11.56 -3.52 -13.05
C ILE A 238 10.51 -3.98 -14.07
N LEU A 239 9.38 -4.48 -13.59
CA LEU A 239 8.20 -4.79 -14.40
C LEU A 239 7.11 -3.76 -14.14
N PHE A 240 6.75 -3.00 -15.18
CA PHE A 240 5.59 -2.12 -15.18
C PHE A 240 4.37 -2.86 -15.70
N VAL A 241 3.29 -2.87 -14.91
CA VAL A 241 1.99 -3.41 -15.31
C VAL A 241 1.00 -2.25 -15.33
N ILE A 242 0.46 -2.00 -16.51
CA ILE A 242 -0.52 -0.94 -16.77
C ILE A 242 -1.80 -1.60 -17.28
N GLY A 243 -2.95 -1.12 -16.81
CA GLY A 243 -4.27 -1.50 -17.28
C GLY A 243 -4.53 -0.92 -18.66
N ASP A 244 -5.07 -1.75 -19.55
CA ASP A 244 -5.41 -1.38 -20.93
C ASP A 244 -6.40 -0.22 -21.07
N LYS A 245 -7.19 0.05 -20.02
CA LYS A 245 -8.19 1.12 -19.93
C LYS A 245 -7.83 2.20 -18.90
N SER A 246 -6.59 2.22 -18.41
CA SER A 246 -6.14 3.28 -17.51
C SER A 246 -6.16 4.62 -18.24
N THR A 247 -6.59 5.66 -17.55
CA THR A 247 -6.55 7.05 -18.03
C THR A 247 -5.58 7.90 -17.19
N LEU A 248 -4.73 7.23 -16.42
CA LEU A 248 -3.70 7.83 -15.57
C LEU A 248 -2.41 8.07 -16.39
N ASP A 249 -2.50 8.87 -17.46
CA ASP A 249 -1.34 9.35 -18.22
C ASP A 249 -0.80 10.69 -17.66
#